data_AF-V8BDW9-F1
#
_entry.id   AF-V8BDW9-F1
#
_cell.length_a   1.000
_cell.length_b   1.000
_cell.length_c   1.000
_cell.angle_alpha   90.00
_cell.angle_beta   90.00
_cell.angle_gamma   90.00
#
_symmetry.space_group_name_H-M   'P 1'
#
loop_
_entity.id
_entity.type
_entity.pdbx_description
1 polymer ?
#
loop_
_entity_poly.entity_id
_entity_poly.type
_entity_poly.pdbx_seq_one_letter_code
_entity_poly.pdbx_strand_id
1 'polypeptide(L)'
;MFSVKDIQKLVVVSIIGACAVFVANLFLNFYLDIEQLEISKSNPMIQTYYDAQVSLSWMVAMVSGVVLSLTSILLMCFYIKQFVDDHKEQLGILKALGYSNGQLAKRFWAFGLSFGVGALLGYFASFLMMGHFYDFRNEKGILPDITIHFHWQLLVALVMLPTTFFMVLAIGYARRQLQTPALRLLKKSPSPIKVKRRKRASKKEKGFLKELSSSLIWGRKSILFFVVFGSMCFAAMVQLSFGLRDYTDDIIQTMMIMIGLILSFSILFLSLGIVVSESRETLALMKAFGYTDRECQSHILAPYRFWAYLGFVLGTVYQYGIMEILIGVIKDTVPEKIEHHFDGNVCFWTLIGFALVYESLFYLSNRKLQKQTIKEVLLAE
;
A
#
# COMPACT_ATOMS: atom_id res chain seq x y z
N MET A 1 5.80 -21.89 13.89
CA MET A 1 6.95 -20.96 13.89
C MET A 1 6.61 -19.69 13.08
N PHE A 2 5.48 -19.06 13.40
CA PHE A 2 5.11 -17.71 12.94
C PHE A 2 4.58 -16.99 14.17
N SER A 3 5.13 -15.81 14.50
CA SER A 3 4.58 -15.01 15.58
C SER A 3 3.26 -14.37 15.13
N VAL A 4 2.38 -14.01 16.07
CA VAL A 4 1.16 -13.24 15.77
C VAL A 4 1.49 -11.95 14.99
N LYS A 5 2.67 -11.37 15.23
CA LYS A 5 3.18 -10.20 14.51
C LYS A 5 3.49 -10.48 13.03
N ASP A 6 3.90 -11.69 12.71
CA ASP A 6 4.19 -12.11 11.33
C ASP A 6 2.91 -12.34 10.54
N ILE A 7 1.92 -12.96 11.19
CA ILE A 7 0.59 -13.16 10.61
C ILE A 7 -0.06 -11.82 10.25
N GLN A 8 0.03 -10.82 11.13
CA GLN A 8 -0.51 -9.48 10.84
C GLN A 8 0.10 -8.86 9.58
N LYS A 9 1.40 -9.03 9.37
CA LYS A 9 2.10 -8.48 8.19
C LYS A 9 1.72 -9.25 6.90
N LEU A 10 1.59 -10.58 6.98
CA LEU A 10 1.09 -11.42 5.89
C LEU A 10 -0.33 -11.04 5.46
N VAL A 11 -1.21 -10.81 6.43
CA VAL A 11 -2.60 -10.37 6.19
C VAL A 11 -2.62 -9.04 5.43
N VAL A 12 -1.77 -8.07 5.78
CA VAL A 12 -1.73 -6.79 5.05
C VAL A 12 -1.29 -6.98 3.60
N VAL A 13 -0.28 -7.83 3.33
CA VAL A 13 0.13 -8.13 1.94
C VAL A 13 -1.00 -8.81 1.16
N SER A 14 -1.75 -9.71 1.82
CA SER A 14 -2.93 -10.36 1.24
C SER A 14 -4.03 -9.34 0.91
N ILE A 15 -4.33 -8.40 1.82
CA ILE A 15 -5.32 -7.34 1.59
C ILE A 15 -4.96 -6.49 0.37
N ILE A 16 -3.69 -6.09 0.22
CA ILE A 16 -3.25 -5.28 -0.92
C ILE A 16 -3.36 -6.08 -2.22
N GLY A 17 -2.98 -7.36 -2.20
CA GLY A 17 -3.17 -8.26 -3.34
C GLY A 17 -4.64 -8.44 -3.72
N ALA A 18 -5.53 -8.56 -2.73
CA ALA A 18 -6.96 -8.63 -2.95
C ALA A 18 -7.50 -7.34 -3.59
N CYS A 19 -7.14 -6.16 -3.07
CA CYS A 19 -7.56 -4.89 -3.66
C CYS A 19 -7.03 -4.70 -5.09
N ALA A 20 -5.77 -5.05 -5.35
CA ALA A 20 -5.16 -4.93 -6.67
C ALA A 20 -5.86 -5.80 -7.71
N VAL A 21 -6.09 -7.08 -7.39
CA VAL A 21 -6.74 -8.03 -8.30
C VAL A 21 -8.23 -7.73 -8.42
N PHE A 22 -8.89 -7.30 -7.35
CA PHE A 22 -10.30 -6.91 -7.40
C PHE A 22 -10.53 -5.79 -8.43
N VAL A 23 -9.77 -4.70 -8.33
CA VAL A 23 -9.91 -3.56 -9.25
C VAL A 23 -9.49 -3.98 -10.67
N ALA A 24 -8.33 -4.63 -10.82
CA ALA A 24 -7.86 -5.04 -12.14
C ALA A 24 -8.82 -5.99 -12.84
N ASN A 25 -9.38 -6.98 -12.13
CA ASN A 25 -10.31 -7.94 -12.72
C ASN A 25 -11.64 -7.28 -13.11
N LEU A 26 -12.16 -6.38 -12.27
CA LEU A 26 -13.40 -5.66 -12.56
C LEU A 26 -13.30 -4.85 -13.86
N PHE A 27 -12.21 -4.11 -14.06
CA PHE A 27 -12.03 -3.29 -15.25
C PHE A 27 -11.59 -4.07 -16.49
N LEU A 28 -10.74 -5.10 -16.33
CA LEU A 28 -10.28 -5.91 -17.48
C LEU A 28 -11.37 -6.84 -18.00
N ASN A 29 -12.19 -7.43 -17.14
CA ASN A 29 -13.29 -8.28 -17.58
C ASN A 29 -14.33 -7.43 -18.32
N PHE A 30 -14.69 -6.25 -17.78
CA PHE A 30 -15.52 -5.28 -18.49
C PHE A 30 -14.96 -4.87 -19.85
N TYR A 31 -13.65 -4.61 -19.94
CA TYR A 31 -12.97 -4.31 -21.20
C TYR A 31 -13.13 -5.46 -22.23
N LEU A 32 -12.90 -6.72 -21.81
CA LEU A 32 -13.01 -7.88 -22.70
C LEU A 32 -14.44 -8.16 -23.14
N ASP A 33 -15.42 -7.98 -22.26
CA ASP A 33 -16.84 -8.18 -22.59
C ASP A 33 -17.35 -7.10 -23.54
N ILE A 34 -16.90 -5.85 -23.38
CA ILE A 34 -17.23 -4.77 -24.32
C ILE A 34 -16.58 -5.00 -25.69
N GLU A 35 -15.32 -5.45 -25.74
CA GLU A 35 -14.60 -5.70 -27.00
C GLU A 35 -15.27 -6.79 -27.87
N GLN A 36 -16.04 -7.69 -27.25
CA GLN A 36 -16.81 -8.73 -27.95
C GLN A 36 -18.10 -8.21 -28.59
N LEU A 37 -18.56 -7.00 -28.21
CA LEU A 37 -19.72 -6.39 -28.85
C LEU A 37 -19.32 -5.84 -30.21
N GLU A 38 -19.77 -6.48 -31.29
CA GLU A 38 -19.71 -5.92 -32.64
C GLU A 38 -20.70 -4.73 -32.73
N ILE A 39 -20.27 -3.56 -32.25
CA ILE A 39 -21.05 -2.34 -32.42
C ILE A 39 -21.08 -2.03 -33.91
N SER A 40 -22.28 -2.19 -34.50
CA SER A 40 -22.56 -1.76 -35.86
C SER A 40 -22.10 -0.31 -36.02
N LYS A 41 -21.19 -0.06 -36.97
CA LYS A 41 -20.55 1.24 -37.24
C LYS A 41 -21.52 2.32 -37.76
N SER A 42 -22.81 2.21 -37.48
CA SER A 42 -23.87 3.03 -38.06
C SER A 42 -24.17 4.31 -37.28
N ASN A 43 -23.88 4.37 -35.97
CA ASN A 43 -24.12 5.56 -35.15
C ASN A 43 -22.83 6.13 -34.53
N PRO A 44 -22.38 7.33 -34.93
CA PRO A 44 -21.15 7.94 -34.41
C PRO A 44 -21.19 8.23 -32.91
N MET A 45 -22.38 8.47 -32.33
CA MET A 45 -22.55 8.72 -30.90
C MET A 45 -22.23 7.48 -30.05
N ILE A 46 -22.68 6.29 -30.48
CA ILE A 46 -22.46 5.03 -29.76
C ILE A 46 -20.98 4.63 -29.82
N GLN A 47 -20.32 4.84 -30.97
CA GLN A 47 -18.89 4.60 -31.12
C GLN A 47 -18.05 5.47 -30.17
N THR A 48 -18.40 6.76 -30.10
CA THR A 48 -17.68 7.72 -29.26
C THR A 48 -17.80 7.36 -27.77
N TYR A 49 -18.98 6.91 -27.33
CA TYR A 49 -19.20 6.42 -25.97
C TYR A 49 -18.47 5.11 -25.68
N TYR A 50 -18.47 4.18 -26.64
CA TYR A 50 -17.73 2.92 -26.57
C TYR A 50 -16.22 3.15 -26.45
N ASP A 51 -15.63 3.98 -27.31
CA ASP A 51 -14.19 4.26 -27.29
C ASP A 51 -13.75 4.90 -25.96
N ALA A 52 -14.58 5.79 -25.40
CA ALA A 52 -14.37 6.37 -24.07
C ALA A 52 -14.41 5.31 -22.96
N GLN A 53 -15.39 4.40 -23.00
CA GLN A 53 -15.54 3.30 -22.03
C GLN A 53 -14.36 2.33 -22.04
N VAL A 54 -13.92 1.95 -23.24
CA VAL A 54 -12.79 1.03 -23.47
C VAL A 54 -11.48 1.65 -22.98
N SER A 55 -11.20 2.90 -23.40
CA SER A 55 -10.01 3.64 -22.99
C SER A 55 -9.95 3.81 -21.46
N LEU A 56 -11.06 4.24 -20.85
CA LEU A 56 -11.16 4.41 -19.40
C LEU A 56 -10.86 3.11 -18.65
N SER A 57 -11.44 1.99 -19.09
CA SER A 57 -11.26 0.70 -18.43
C SER A 57 -9.82 0.20 -18.50
N TRP A 58 -9.19 0.32 -19.68
CA TRP A 58 -7.78 -0.02 -19.85
C TRP A 58 -6.86 0.87 -19.00
N MET A 59 -7.09 2.19 -18.99
CA MET A 59 -6.31 3.15 -18.22
C MET A 59 -6.39 2.87 -16.73
N VAL A 60 -7.58 2.65 -16.19
CA VAL A 60 -7.78 2.39 -14.76
C VAL A 60 -7.15 1.04 -14.37
N ALA A 61 -7.33 -0.01 -15.18
CA ALA A 61 -6.71 -1.31 -14.92
C ALA A 61 -5.18 -1.23 -14.91
N MET A 62 -4.57 -0.52 -15.87
CA MET A 62 -3.11 -0.40 -15.94
C MET A 62 -2.58 0.45 -14.77
N VAL A 63 -3.15 1.62 -14.52
CA VAL A 63 -2.67 2.54 -13.46
C VAL A 63 -2.80 1.90 -12.09
N SER A 64 -3.99 1.37 -11.75
CA SER A 64 -4.22 0.73 -10.45
C SER A 64 -3.40 -0.55 -10.28
N GLY A 65 -3.34 -1.41 -11.30
CA GLY A 65 -2.58 -2.65 -11.29
C GLY A 65 -1.08 -2.43 -11.10
N VAL A 66 -0.49 -1.49 -11.83
CA VAL A 66 0.95 -1.18 -11.73
C VAL A 66 1.29 -0.56 -10.38
N VAL A 67 0.52 0.42 -9.92
CA VAL A 67 0.79 1.09 -8.63
C VAL A 67 0.65 0.13 -7.45
N LEU A 68 -0.42 -0.69 -7.43
CA LEU A 68 -0.66 -1.62 -6.32
C LEU A 68 0.28 -2.84 -6.34
N SER A 69 0.66 -3.33 -7.54
CA SER A 69 1.68 -4.38 -7.64
C SER A 69 3.07 -3.88 -7.21
N LEU A 70 3.46 -2.67 -7.62
CA LEU A 70 4.74 -2.07 -7.20
C LEU A 70 4.81 -1.89 -5.69
N THR A 71 3.73 -1.38 -5.07
CA THR A 71 3.66 -1.20 -3.62
C THR A 71 3.71 -2.54 -2.88
N SER A 72 3.05 -3.59 -3.42
CA SER A 72 3.13 -4.96 -2.90
C SER A 72 4.56 -5.50 -2.94
N ILE A 73 5.31 -5.30 -4.03
CA ILE A 73 6.72 -5.72 -4.15
C ILE A 73 7.58 -5.03 -3.10
N LEU A 74 7.42 -3.72 -2.94
CA LEU A 74 8.18 -2.95 -1.96
C LEU A 74 7.89 -3.42 -0.52
N LEU A 75 6.61 -3.63 -0.18
CA LEU A 75 6.21 -4.11 1.14
C LEU A 75 6.74 -5.52 1.41
N MET A 76 6.67 -6.39 0.42
CA MET A 76 7.16 -7.75 0.54
C MET A 76 8.68 -7.81 0.76
N CYS A 77 9.46 -7.04 -0.01
CA CYS A 77 10.90 -6.93 0.20
C CYS A 77 11.22 -6.39 1.60
N PHE A 78 10.53 -5.33 2.00
CA PHE A 78 10.69 -4.75 3.33
C PHE A 78 10.37 -5.77 4.43
N TYR A 79 9.30 -6.54 4.25
CA TYR A 79 8.87 -7.51 5.23
C TYR A 79 9.84 -8.69 5.34
N ILE A 80 10.30 -9.25 4.22
CA ILE A 80 11.31 -10.32 4.23
C ILE A 80 12.57 -9.85 4.94
N LYS A 81 13.01 -8.62 4.66
CA LYS A 81 14.15 -8.01 5.36
C LYS A 81 13.91 -7.98 6.87
N GLN A 82 12.76 -7.44 7.29
CA GLN A 82 12.43 -7.33 8.70
C GLN A 82 12.30 -8.71 9.38
N PHE A 83 11.71 -9.69 8.70
CA PHE A 83 11.59 -11.05 9.23
C PHE A 83 12.95 -11.70 9.45
N VAL A 84 13.89 -11.51 8.51
CA VAL A 84 15.27 -11.99 8.64
C VAL A 84 15.98 -11.26 9.78
N ASP A 85 15.76 -9.96 9.94
CA ASP A 85 16.38 -9.18 11.02
C ASP A 85 15.81 -9.55 12.40
N ASP A 86 14.51 -9.82 12.50
CA ASP A 86 13.81 -10.26 13.72
C ASP A 86 14.26 -11.68 14.16
N HIS A 87 14.50 -12.58 13.21
CA HIS A 87 14.90 -13.98 13.46
C HIS A 87 16.39 -14.25 13.16
N LYS A 88 17.22 -13.21 13.09
CA LYS A 88 18.63 -13.30 12.67
C LYS A 88 19.43 -14.33 13.47
N GLU A 89 19.21 -14.42 14.77
CA GLU A 89 19.90 -15.35 15.67
C GLU A 89 19.52 -16.80 15.33
N GLN A 90 18.22 -17.10 15.21
CA GLN A 90 17.72 -18.42 14.86
C GLN A 90 18.19 -18.86 13.46
N LEU A 91 18.14 -17.95 12.48
CA LEU A 91 18.63 -18.20 11.12
C LEU A 91 20.16 -18.37 11.12
N GLY A 92 20.88 -17.65 11.98
CA GLY A 92 22.32 -17.78 12.18
C GLY A 92 22.72 -19.13 12.77
N ILE A 93 21.98 -19.64 13.75
CA ILE A 93 22.17 -20.98 14.33
C ILE A 93 21.94 -22.06 13.26
N LEU A 94 20.84 -21.98 12.50
CA LEU A 94 20.57 -22.92 11.41
C LEU A 94 21.69 -22.90 10.36
N LYS A 95 22.23 -21.73 10.03
CA LYS A 95 23.35 -21.62 9.11
C LYS A 95 24.65 -22.19 9.68
N ALA A 96 24.89 -22.02 10.98
CA ALA A 96 26.03 -22.62 11.68
C ALA A 96 25.94 -24.15 11.77
N LEU A 97 24.72 -24.70 11.83
CA LEU A 97 24.44 -26.13 11.75
C LEU A 97 24.60 -26.72 10.32
N GLY A 98 24.98 -25.91 9.33
CA GLY A 98 25.30 -26.36 7.97
C GLY A 98 24.15 -26.25 6.96
N TYR A 99 23.01 -25.64 7.32
CA TYR A 99 21.93 -25.41 6.35
C TYR A 99 22.35 -24.41 5.27
N SER A 100 22.12 -24.77 4.00
CA SER A 100 22.42 -23.89 2.87
C SER A 100 21.45 -22.70 2.80
N ASN A 101 21.94 -21.55 2.33
CA ASN A 101 21.11 -20.35 2.14
C ASN A 101 19.89 -20.62 1.24
N GLY A 102 20.01 -21.54 0.28
CA GLY A 102 18.92 -21.91 -0.62
C GLY A 102 17.82 -22.73 0.06
N GLN A 103 18.19 -23.70 0.90
CA GLN A 103 17.22 -24.48 1.68
C GLN A 103 16.44 -23.59 2.65
N LEU A 104 17.12 -22.62 3.26
CA LEU A 104 16.51 -21.66 4.18
C LEU A 104 15.61 -20.66 3.44
N ALA A 105 16.05 -20.16 2.28
CA ALA A 105 15.27 -19.24 1.45
C ALA A 105 13.99 -19.87 0.88
N LYS A 106 13.97 -21.18 0.58
CA LYS A 106 12.77 -21.86 0.10
C LYS A 106 11.57 -21.71 1.04
N ARG A 107 11.78 -21.60 2.36
CA ARG A 107 10.71 -21.40 3.35
C ARG A 107 9.97 -20.06 3.17
N PHE A 108 10.57 -19.09 2.50
CA PHE A 108 9.95 -17.79 2.23
C PHE A 108 8.90 -17.82 1.11
N TRP A 109 8.68 -18.97 0.45
CA TRP A 109 7.58 -19.14 -0.52
C TRP A 109 6.20 -18.82 0.06
N ALA A 110 5.99 -19.11 1.36
CA ALA A 110 4.75 -18.83 2.07
C ALA A 110 4.36 -17.34 2.06
N PHE A 111 5.34 -16.43 1.99
CA PHE A 111 5.07 -15.00 1.86
C PHE A 111 4.43 -14.65 0.51
N GLY A 112 4.89 -15.30 -0.58
CA GLY A 112 4.28 -15.14 -1.91
C GLY A 112 2.91 -15.82 -1.99
N LEU A 113 2.74 -16.97 -1.33
CA LEU A 113 1.44 -17.65 -1.24
C LEU A 113 0.38 -16.77 -0.54
N SER A 114 0.77 -16.01 0.47
CA SER A 114 -0.13 -15.06 1.15
C SER A 114 -0.68 -14.00 0.20
N PHE A 115 0.12 -13.50 -0.74
CA PHE A 115 -0.36 -12.62 -1.80
C PHE A 115 -1.37 -13.35 -2.70
N GLY A 116 -1.07 -14.60 -3.06
CA GLY A 116 -1.95 -15.43 -3.90
C GLY A 116 -3.32 -15.72 -3.27
N VAL A 117 -3.39 -15.93 -1.95
CA VAL A 117 -4.67 -16.04 -1.23
C VAL A 117 -5.46 -14.73 -1.36
N GLY A 118 -4.81 -13.59 -1.19
CA GLY A 118 -5.42 -12.29 -1.40
C GLY A 118 -5.91 -12.10 -2.83
N ALA A 119 -5.08 -12.40 -3.82
CA ALA A 119 -5.40 -12.32 -5.23
C ALA A 119 -6.63 -13.18 -5.61
N LEU A 120 -6.70 -14.42 -5.11
CA LEU A 120 -7.86 -15.29 -5.29
C LEU A 120 -9.13 -14.67 -4.68
N LEU A 121 -9.05 -14.20 -3.44
CA LEU A 121 -10.19 -13.57 -2.77
C LEU A 121 -10.66 -12.31 -3.51
N GLY A 122 -9.73 -11.47 -3.99
CA GLY A 122 -10.03 -10.29 -4.79
C GLY A 122 -10.70 -10.64 -6.12
N TYR A 123 -10.21 -11.68 -6.81
CA TYR A 123 -10.79 -12.18 -8.05
C TYR A 123 -12.24 -12.63 -7.83
N PHE A 124 -12.50 -13.51 -6.86
CA PHE A 124 -13.88 -13.95 -6.57
C PHE A 124 -14.80 -12.83 -6.09
N ALA A 125 -14.30 -11.94 -5.23
CA ALA A 125 -15.05 -10.78 -4.77
C ALA A 125 -15.46 -9.86 -5.94
N SER A 126 -14.62 -9.72 -6.96
CA SER A 126 -14.96 -8.90 -8.13
C SER A 126 -16.10 -9.49 -8.98
N PHE A 127 -16.21 -10.81 -9.09
CA PHE A 127 -17.35 -11.44 -9.79
C PHE A 127 -18.69 -11.18 -9.09
N LEU A 128 -18.70 -11.13 -7.77
CA LEU A 128 -19.91 -10.77 -7.00
C LEU A 128 -20.35 -9.33 -7.28
N MET A 129 -19.39 -8.45 -7.60
CA MET A 129 -19.62 -7.03 -7.90
C MET A 129 -19.88 -6.73 -9.38
N MET A 130 -19.60 -7.68 -10.27
CA MET A 130 -19.58 -7.45 -11.71
C MET A 130 -20.92 -6.92 -12.23
N GLY A 131 -22.04 -7.48 -11.74
CA GLY A 131 -23.39 -7.07 -12.16
C GLY A 131 -23.66 -5.59 -11.90
N HIS A 132 -23.51 -5.15 -10.65
CA HIS A 132 -23.68 -3.73 -10.29
C HIS A 132 -22.74 -2.82 -11.08
N PHE A 133 -21.49 -3.24 -11.30
CA PHE A 133 -20.55 -2.46 -12.06
C PHE A 133 -20.96 -2.34 -13.54
N TYR A 134 -21.50 -3.39 -14.15
CA TYR A 134 -21.93 -3.38 -15.55
C TYR A 134 -23.18 -2.51 -15.72
N ASP A 135 -24.14 -2.63 -14.80
CA ASP A 135 -25.36 -1.81 -14.77
C ASP A 135 -25.00 -0.32 -14.67
N PHE A 136 -24.08 0.03 -13.77
CA PHE A 136 -23.59 1.39 -13.63
C PHE A 136 -22.90 1.92 -14.89
N ARG A 137 -22.07 1.08 -15.52
CA ARG A 137 -21.39 1.48 -16.76
C ARG A 137 -22.35 1.58 -17.94
N ASN A 138 -23.49 0.91 -17.91
CA ASN A 138 -24.53 1.00 -18.93
C ASN A 138 -25.80 1.72 -18.44
N GLU A 139 -25.68 2.64 -17.46
CA GLU A 139 -26.85 3.31 -16.85
C GLU A 139 -27.68 4.09 -17.87
N LYS A 140 -27.01 4.70 -18.87
CA LYS A 140 -27.67 5.43 -19.96
C LYS A 140 -28.32 4.52 -21.01
N GLY A 141 -28.18 3.18 -20.90
CA GLY A 141 -28.73 2.19 -21.83
C GLY A 141 -28.21 2.32 -23.27
N ILE A 142 -27.03 2.93 -23.45
CA ILE A 142 -26.46 3.22 -24.77
C ILE A 142 -25.80 1.97 -25.37
N LEU A 143 -25.28 1.08 -24.51
CA LEU A 143 -24.69 -0.19 -24.92
C LEU A 143 -25.75 -1.31 -24.86
N PRO A 144 -25.67 -2.32 -25.75
CA PRO A 144 -26.46 -3.55 -25.61
C PRO A 144 -26.20 -4.22 -24.26
N ASP A 145 -27.15 -5.02 -23.77
CA ASP A 145 -26.99 -5.77 -22.52
C ASP A 145 -25.71 -6.61 -22.54
N ILE A 146 -24.78 -6.26 -21.66
CA ILE A 146 -23.47 -6.90 -21.54
C ILE A 146 -23.64 -8.13 -20.67
N THR A 147 -23.52 -9.31 -21.28
CA THR A 147 -23.53 -10.57 -20.54
C THR A 147 -22.15 -10.80 -19.90
N ILE A 148 -22.14 -11.17 -18.63
CA ILE A 148 -20.90 -11.40 -17.87
C ILE A 148 -20.30 -12.73 -18.33
N HIS A 149 -19.15 -12.68 -19.01
CA HIS A 149 -18.41 -13.89 -19.36
C HIS A 149 -17.31 -14.21 -18.35
N PHE A 150 -17.00 -15.49 -18.23
CA PHE A 150 -15.88 -15.96 -17.43
C PHE A 150 -14.64 -16.15 -18.31
N HIS A 151 -13.75 -15.15 -18.35
CA HIS A 151 -12.47 -15.28 -19.04
C HIS A 151 -11.43 -15.93 -18.14
N TRP A 152 -11.18 -17.22 -18.35
CA TRP A 152 -10.14 -17.98 -17.64
C TRP A 152 -8.73 -17.36 -17.78
N GLN A 153 -8.49 -16.62 -18.87
CA GLN A 153 -7.25 -15.88 -19.13
C GLN A 153 -6.95 -14.86 -18.02
N LEU A 154 -7.97 -14.17 -17.49
CA LEU A 154 -7.82 -13.20 -16.42
C LEU A 154 -7.42 -13.86 -15.10
N LEU A 155 -7.96 -15.05 -14.82
CA LEU A 155 -7.55 -15.83 -13.64
C LEU A 155 -6.06 -16.15 -13.69
N VAL A 156 -5.59 -16.62 -14.85
CA VAL A 156 -4.17 -16.95 -15.02
C VAL A 156 -3.29 -15.68 -14.95
N ALA A 157 -3.70 -14.61 -15.64
CA ALA A 157 -2.93 -13.38 -15.75
C ALA A 157 -2.88 -12.55 -14.46
N LEU A 158 -3.97 -12.50 -13.67
CA LEU A 158 -4.07 -11.66 -12.46
C LEU A 158 -3.78 -12.43 -11.17
N VAL A 159 -4.00 -13.75 -11.15
CA VAL A 159 -3.81 -14.56 -9.93
C VAL A 159 -2.57 -15.44 -10.05
N MET A 160 -2.53 -16.35 -11.03
CA MET A 160 -1.46 -17.37 -11.09
C MET A 160 -0.09 -16.77 -11.41
N LEU A 161 -0.02 -15.92 -12.44
CA LEU A 161 1.23 -15.29 -12.86
C LEU A 161 1.79 -14.35 -11.78
N PRO A 162 1.03 -13.42 -11.18
CA PRO A 162 1.56 -12.56 -10.11
C PRO A 162 1.94 -13.37 -8.87
N THR A 163 1.15 -14.38 -8.48
CA THR A 163 1.49 -15.23 -7.32
C THR A 163 2.81 -15.96 -7.53
N THR A 164 3.02 -16.57 -8.70
CA THR A 164 4.29 -17.26 -8.99
C THR A 164 5.45 -16.27 -9.05
N PHE A 165 5.26 -15.09 -9.63
CA PHE A 165 6.24 -14.01 -9.63
C PHE A 165 6.63 -13.57 -8.21
N PHE A 166 5.65 -13.28 -7.35
CA PHE A 166 5.88 -12.91 -5.95
C PHE A 166 6.57 -14.02 -5.17
N MET A 167 6.25 -15.29 -5.44
CA MET A 167 6.87 -16.44 -4.79
C MET A 167 8.34 -16.59 -5.17
N VAL A 168 8.68 -16.46 -6.46
CA VAL A 168 10.06 -16.46 -6.94
C VAL A 168 10.83 -15.27 -6.39
N LEU A 169 10.22 -14.08 -6.39
CA LEU A 169 10.80 -12.86 -5.83
C LEU A 169 11.08 -13.03 -4.33
N ALA A 170 10.17 -13.65 -3.57
CA ALA A 170 10.35 -13.94 -2.14
C ALA A 170 11.61 -14.75 -1.89
N ILE A 171 11.74 -15.87 -2.60
CA ILE A 171 12.84 -16.81 -2.46
C ILE A 171 14.14 -16.15 -2.92
N GLY A 172 14.12 -15.43 -4.04
CA GLY A 172 15.28 -14.72 -4.58
C GLY A 172 15.80 -13.62 -3.64
N TYR A 173 14.90 -12.81 -3.09
CA TYR A 173 15.24 -11.75 -2.15
C TYR A 173 15.73 -12.32 -0.82
N ALA A 174 15.04 -13.33 -0.26
CA ALA A 174 15.47 -14.02 0.96
C ALA A 174 16.85 -14.65 0.78
N ARG A 175 17.14 -15.27 -0.36
CA ARG A 175 18.46 -15.85 -0.67
C ARG A 175 19.55 -14.77 -0.65
N ARG A 176 19.30 -13.59 -1.24
CA ARG A 176 20.26 -12.46 -1.21
C ARG A 176 20.48 -11.96 0.22
N GLN A 177 19.42 -11.80 1.01
CA GLN A 177 19.53 -11.32 2.39
C GLN A 177 20.28 -12.32 3.29
N LEU A 178 20.07 -13.63 3.08
CA LEU A 178 20.71 -14.72 3.80
C LEU A 178 22.16 -15.00 3.38
N GLN A 179 22.69 -14.35 2.35
CA GLN A 179 24.12 -14.45 1.99
C GLN A 179 25.04 -13.82 3.05
N THR A 180 24.49 -13.07 4.01
CA THR A 180 25.23 -12.52 5.14
C THR A 180 25.90 -13.64 5.97
N PRO A 181 27.18 -13.49 6.36
CA PRO A 181 27.92 -14.55 7.06
C PRO A 181 27.25 -14.85 8.42
N ALA A 182 27.24 -16.14 8.83
CA ALA A 182 26.56 -16.61 10.04
C ALA A 182 27.03 -15.87 11.30
N LEU A 183 28.33 -15.56 11.38
CA LEU A 183 28.91 -14.79 12.48
C LEU A 183 28.26 -13.40 12.64
N ARG A 184 27.83 -12.77 11.54
CA ARG A 184 27.16 -11.45 11.54
C ARG A 184 25.67 -11.55 11.85
N LEU A 185 25.06 -12.70 11.60
CA LEU A 185 23.68 -12.99 12.03
C LEU A 185 23.62 -13.30 13.54
N LEU A 186 24.67 -13.96 14.06
CA LEU A 186 24.83 -14.32 15.48
C LEU A 186 25.29 -13.14 16.35
N LYS A 187 26.27 -12.33 15.90
CA LYS A 187 26.55 -11.06 16.56
C LYS A 187 25.35 -10.16 16.30
N LYS A 188 24.61 -9.80 17.35
CA LYS A 188 23.55 -8.76 17.39
C LYS A 188 24.06 -7.36 17.01
N SER A 189 25.12 -7.26 16.21
CA SER A 189 25.73 -6.02 15.78
C SER A 189 24.71 -5.26 14.93
N PRO A 190 24.37 -4.02 15.30
CA PRO A 190 23.48 -3.20 14.50
C PRO A 190 24.06 -3.13 13.08
N SER A 191 23.19 -3.19 12.08
CA SER A 191 23.62 -2.96 10.69
C SER A 191 24.45 -1.68 10.68
N PRO A 192 25.71 -1.69 10.18
CA PRO A 192 26.53 -0.51 10.17
C PRO A 192 25.74 0.52 9.36
N ILE A 193 25.29 1.58 10.05
CA ILE A 193 24.80 2.76 9.37
C ILE A 193 25.95 3.11 8.44
N LYS A 194 25.75 2.98 7.12
CA LYS A 194 26.72 3.46 6.14
C LYS A 194 26.75 4.97 6.32
N VAL A 195 27.58 5.44 7.25
CA VAL A 195 27.89 6.85 7.42
C VAL A 195 28.65 7.20 6.15
N LYS A 196 27.92 7.61 5.11
CA LYS A 196 28.52 8.40 4.04
C LYS A 196 29.12 9.59 4.77
N ARG A 197 30.46 9.64 4.87
CA ARG A 197 31.21 10.82 5.31
C ARG A 197 30.74 11.98 4.44
N ARG A 198 29.73 12.71 4.90
CA ARG A 198 29.21 13.87 4.20
C ARG A 198 30.28 14.94 4.40
N LYS A 199 30.86 15.41 3.29
CA LYS A 199 31.81 16.53 3.28
C LYS A 199 31.24 17.68 4.11
N ARG A 200 32.11 18.27 4.93
CA ARG A 200 31.86 19.44 5.80
C ARG A 200 30.92 20.42 5.09
N ALA A 201 29.68 20.49 5.55
CA ALA A 201 28.80 21.62 5.26
C ALA A 201 28.52 22.30 6.60
N SER A 202 28.72 23.61 6.62
CA SER A 202 28.51 24.51 7.77
C SER A 202 27.22 24.16 8.51
N LYS A 203 27.35 23.60 9.72
CA LYS A 203 26.21 23.15 10.54
C LYS A 203 25.71 24.34 11.34
N LYS A 204 24.50 24.81 11.02
CA LYS A 204 23.63 25.42 12.04
C LYS A 204 23.46 24.37 13.15
N GLU A 205 23.82 24.71 14.38
CA GLU A 205 23.62 23.88 15.58
C GLU A 205 22.13 23.52 15.69
N LYS A 206 21.77 22.31 15.23
CA LYS A 206 20.47 21.73 15.55
C LYS A 206 20.69 20.86 16.77
N GLY A 207 19.83 20.99 17.79
CA GLY A 207 19.89 20.13 18.96
C GLY A 207 19.93 18.65 18.57
N PHE A 208 20.71 17.84 19.29
CA PHE A 208 20.97 16.42 19.01
C PHE A 208 19.71 15.62 18.62
N LEU A 209 18.59 15.85 19.32
CA LEU A 209 17.32 15.19 19.05
C LEU A 209 16.74 15.49 17.65
N LYS A 210 16.94 16.71 17.15
CA LYS A 210 16.50 17.13 15.81
C LYS A 210 17.39 16.57 14.71
N GLU A 211 18.68 16.35 15.00
CA GLU A 211 19.57 15.65 14.08
C GLU A 211 19.26 14.15 14.04
N LEU A 212 19.02 13.55 15.21
CA LEU A 212 18.64 12.15 15.35
C LEU A 212 17.35 11.86 14.56
N SER A 213 16.30 12.66 14.77
CA SER A 213 15.02 12.50 14.06
C SER A 213 15.17 12.60 12.55
N SER A 214 15.89 13.61 12.06
CA SER A 214 16.18 13.80 10.64
C SER A 214 16.96 12.61 10.05
N SER A 215 17.94 12.09 10.79
CA SER A 215 18.73 10.93 10.36
C SER A 215 17.91 9.64 10.30
N LEU A 216 16.95 9.44 11.21
CA LEU A 216 16.06 8.27 11.23
C LEU A 216 15.14 8.25 10.01
N ILE A 217 14.51 9.39 9.69
CA ILE A 217 13.63 9.52 8.52
C ILE A 217 14.43 9.30 7.24
N TRP A 218 15.58 9.97 7.11
CA TRP A 218 16.38 9.91 5.88
C TRP A 218 17.13 8.59 5.72
N GLY A 219 17.41 7.91 6.83
CA GLY A 219 17.96 6.56 6.88
C GLY A 219 16.95 5.49 6.44
N ARG A 220 15.65 5.77 6.54
CA ARG A 220 14.56 4.79 6.35
C ARG A 220 13.50 5.25 5.35
N LYS A 221 13.96 5.63 4.14
CA LYS A 221 13.10 6.16 3.06
C LYS A 221 11.93 5.26 2.65
N SER A 222 12.08 3.93 2.77
CA SER A 222 10.98 2.99 2.43
C SER A 222 9.78 3.14 3.35
N ILE A 223 9.99 3.38 4.65
CA ILE A 223 8.90 3.54 5.62
C ILE A 223 8.18 4.86 5.37
N LEU A 224 8.96 5.91 5.10
CA LEU A 224 8.44 7.22 4.73
C LEU A 224 7.52 7.14 3.50
N PHE A 225 7.95 6.41 2.47
CA PHE A 225 7.14 6.17 1.28
C PHE A 225 5.80 5.52 1.62
N PHE A 226 5.76 4.50 2.49
CA PHE A 226 4.49 3.86 2.87
C PHE A 226 3.56 4.76 3.68
N VAL A 227 4.10 5.61 4.56
CA VAL A 227 3.28 6.58 5.30
C VAL A 227 2.63 7.58 4.34
N VAL A 228 3.42 8.13 3.40
CA VAL A 228 2.93 9.07 2.38
C VAL A 228 1.94 8.39 1.43
N PHE A 229 2.24 7.18 0.98
CA PHE A 229 1.38 6.43 0.05
C PHE A 229 0.06 6.02 0.71
N GLY A 230 0.09 5.58 1.97
CA GLY A 230 -1.12 5.23 2.72
C GLY A 230 -2.06 6.42 2.90
N SER A 231 -1.52 7.60 3.22
CA SER A 231 -2.33 8.82 3.35
C SER A 231 -2.80 9.39 2.01
N MET A 232 -1.97 9.31 0.97
CA MET A 232 -2.36 9.63 -0.40
C MET A 232 -3.53 8.77 -0.87
N CYS A 233 -3.48 7.47 -0.62
CA CYS A 233 -4.56 6.53 -0.95
C CYS A 233 -5.85 6.84 -0.20
N PHE A 234 -5.77 7.22 1.09
CA PHE A 234 -6.93 7.67 1.86
C PHE A 234 -7.62 8.87 1.21
N ALA A 235 -6.84 9.94 0.97
CA ALA A 235 -7.36 11.17 0.41
C ALA A 235 -7.97 10.92 -0.98
N ALA A 236 -7.21 10.26 -1.87
CA ALA A 236 -7.62 10.03 -3.23
C ALA A 236 -8.91 9.18 -3.33
N MET A 237 -8.99 8.06 -2.60
CA MET A 237 -10.15 7.16 -2.71
C MET A 237 -11.42 7.79 -2.13
N VAL A 238 -11.33 8.43 -0.97
CA VAL A 238 -12.51 9.03 -0.33
C VAL A 238 -13.00 10.24 -1.12
N GLN A 239 -12.10 11.13 -1.56
CA GLN A 239 -12.48 12.30 -2.35
C GLN A 239 -12.99 11.93 -3.73
N LEU A 240 -12.39 10.94 -4.39
CA LEU A 240 -12.88 10.43 -5.68
C LEU A 240 -14.30 9.88 -5.56
N SER A 241 -14.56 9.09 -4.51
CA SER A 241 -15.88 8.48 -4.30
C SER A 241 -16.97 9.52 -4.04
N PHE A 242 -16.66 10.60 -3.30
CA PHE A 242 -17.61 11.71 -3.12
C PHE A 242 -17.72 12.59 -4.37
N GLY A 243 -16.64 12.76 -5.14
CA GLY A 243 -16.66 13.52 -6.40
C GLY A 243 -17.49 12.86 -7.51
N LEU A 244 -17.69 11.55 -7.44
CA LEU A 244 -18.56 10.80 -8.36
C LEU A 244 -19.97 10.55 -7.80
N ARG A 245 -20.33 11.15 -6.66
CA ARG A 245 -21.60 10.86 -5.96
C ARG A 245 -22.84 11.06 -6.82
N ASP A 246 -22.86 12.13 -7.60
CA ASP A 246 -24.03 12.47 -8.44
C ASP A 246 -24.07 11.66 -9.75
N TYR A 247 -23.04 10.85 -9.99
CA TYR A 247 -22.83 10.09 -11.23
C TYR A 247 -22.56 8.61 -10.94
N THR A 248 -22.91 8.08 -9.77
CA THR A 248 -22.62 6.68 -9.40
C THR A 248 -23.64 6.16 -8.41
N ASP A 249 -24.07 4.91 -8.60
CA ASP A 249 -24.96 4.22 -7.65
C ASP A 249 -24.40 4.22 -6.22
N ASP A 250 -25.29 4.37 -5.24
CA ASP A 250 -24.97 4.37 -3.80
C ASP A 250 -24.14 3.13 -3.39
N ILE A 251 -24.41 1.98 -4.02
CA ILE A 251 -23.72 0.71 -3.76
C ILE A 251 -22.24 0.82 -4.19
N ILE A 252 -21.98 1.26 -5.41
CA ILE A 252 -20.62 1.36 -5.96
C ILE A 252 -19.83 2.42 -5.20
N GLN A 253 -20.45 3.57 -4.91
CA GLN A 253 -19.84 4.62 -4.10
C GLN A 253 -19.39 4.09 -2.74
N THR A 254 -20.30 3.42 -2.02
CA THR A 254 -20.02 2.86 -0.68
C THR A 254 -18.86 1.87 -0.74
N MET A 255 -18.81 1.03 -1.77
CA MET A 255 -17.76 0.03 -1.92
C MET A 255 -16.40 0.62 -2.28
N MET A 256 -16.35 1.65 -3.14
CA MET A 256 -15.12 2.40 -3.43
C MET A 256 -14.51 3.01 -2.16
N ILE A 257 -15.35 3.62 -1.32
CA ILE A 257 -14.94 4.16 -0.02
C ILE A 257 -14.40 3.03 0.88
N MET A 258 -15.15 1.93 1.01
CA MET A 258 -14.75 0.82 1.88
C MET A 258 -13.41 0.19 1.47
N ILE A 259 -13.19 -0.07 0.18
CA ILE A 259 -11.94 -0.64 -0.32
C ILE A 259 -10.78 0.34 -0.07
N GLY A 260 -10.98 1.63 -0.36
CA GLY A 260 -9.97 2.66 -0.12
C GLY A 260 -9.60 2.80 1.36
N LEU A 261 -10.61 2.77 2.24
CA LEU A 261 -10.41 2.82 3.69
C LEU A 261 -9.66 1.60 4.22
N ILE A 262 -10.06 0.39 3.82
CA ILE A 262 -9.40 -0.86 4.23
C ILE A 262 -7.94 -0.86 3.76
N LEU A 263 -7.69 -0.49 2.51
CA LEU A 263 -6.35 -0.44 1.92
C LEU A 263 -5.46 0.57 2.65
N SER A 264 -5.92 1.82 2.78
CA SER A 264 -5.18 2.89 3.45
C SER A 264 -4.91 2.55 4.92
N PHE A 265 -5.93 2.11 5.66
CA PHE A 265 -5.80 1.76 7.07
C PHE A 265 -4.76 0.65 7.27
N SER A 266 -4.79 -0.38 6.43
CA SER A 266 -3.84 -1.50 6.48
C SER A 266 -2.39 -1.04 6.23
N ILE A 267 -2.18 -0.18 5.22
CA ILE A 267 -0.86 0.38 4.90
C ILE A 267 -0.36 1.28 6.04
N LEU A 268 -1.20 2.18 6.55
CA LEU A 268 -0.84 3.11 7.63
C LEU A 268 -0.54 2.37 8.93
N PHE A 269 -1.37 1.41 9.33
CA PHE A 269 -1.15 0.59 10.52
C PHE A 269 0.16 -0.19 10.43
N LEU A 270 0.43 -0.82 9.27
CA LEU A 270 1.68 -1.54 9.03
C LEU A 270 2.88 -0.58 9.09
N SER A 271 2.82 0.55 8.39
CA SER A 271 3.92 1.52 8.32
C SER A 271 4.28 2.08 9.69
N LEU A 272 3.30 2.46 10.52
CA LEU A 272 3.53 2.92 11.89
C LEU A 272 4.06 1.80 12.79
N GLY A 273 3.52 0.58 12.69
CA GLY A 273 4.04 -0.58 13.42
C GLY A 273 5.51 -0.85 13.10
N ILE A 274 5.90 -0.68 11.84
CA ILE A 274 7.28 -0.79 11.39
C ILE A 274 8.15 0.33 11.99
N VAL A 275 7.73 1.60 11.92
CA VAL A 275 8.45 2.75 12.54
C VAL A 275 8.77 2.45 14.00
N VAL A 276 7.78 1.96 14.74
CA VAL A 276 7.92 1.59 16.15
C VAL A 276 8.93 0.47 16.33
N SER A 277 8.82 -0.62 15.57
CA SER A 277 9.72 -1.78 15.70
C SER A 277 11.17 -1.46 15.37
N GLU A 278 11.41 -0.65 14.34
CA GLU A 278 12.73 -0.27 13.86
C GLU A 278 13.40 0.74 14.81
N SER A 279 12.62 1.56 15.51
CA SER A 279 13.16 2.60 16.39
C SER A 279 13.35 2.12 17.83
N ARG A 280 13.07 0.84 18.14
CA ARG A 280 13.12 0.30 19.51
C ARG A 280 14.47 0.48 20.19
N GLU A 281 15.56 0.10 19.53
CA GLU A 281 16.90 0.23 20.11
C GLU A 281 17.25 1.70 20.40
N THR A 282 16.89 2.60 19.48
CA THR A 282 17.10 4.05 19.66
C THR A 282 16.25 4.60 20.80
N LEU A 283 15.01 4.11 20.96
CA LEU A 283 14.11 4.48 22.06
C LEU A 283 14.62 4.00 23.41
N ALA A 284 15.06 2.74 23.49
CA ALA A 284 15.64 2.18 24.70
C ALA A 284 16.87 2.98 25.13
N LEU A 285 17.74 3.34 24.18
CA LEU A 285 18.90 4.19 24.43
C LEU A 285 18.50 5.60 24.93
N MET A 286 17.50 6.24 24.30
CA MET A 286 17.02 7.54 24.77
C MET A 286 16.45 7.46 26.19
N LYS A 287 15.67 6.43 26.50
CA LYS A 287 15.16 6.23 27.87
C LYS A 287 16.27 5.99 28.89
N ALA A 288 17.30 5.23 28.52
CA ALA A 288 18.47 5.00 29.37
C ALA A 288 19.23 6.30 29.68
N PHE A 289 19.21 7.28 28.75
CA PHE A 289 19.74 8.62 28.98
C PHE A 289 18.82 9.56 29.78
N GLY A 290 17.68 9.07 30.26
CA GLY A 290 16.75 9.85 31.09
C GLY A 290 15.74 10.71 30.31
N TYR A 291 15.63 10.53 28.98
CA TYR A 291 14.60 11.23 28.21
C TYR A 291 13.20 10.72 28.55
N THR A 292 12.24 11.64 28.61
CA THR A 292 10.85 11.31 28.89
C THR A 292 10.17 10.61 27.71
N ASP A 293 9.10 9.85 27.98
CA ASP A 293 8.29 9.21 26.93
C ASP A 293 7.76 10.22 25.90
N ARG A 294 7.40 11.43 26.35
CA ARG A 294 6.90 12.51 25.49
C ARG A 294 7.96 13.02 24.53
N GLU A 295 9.19 13.20 24.99
CA GLU A 295 10.32 13.64 24.16
C GLU A 295 10.69 12.57 23.14
N CYS A 296 10.75 11.31 23.57
CA CYS A 296 10.98 10.17 22.68
C CYS A 296 9.93 10.10 21.56
N GLN A 297 8.64 10.22 21.91
CA GLN A 297 7.55 10.19 20.94
C GLN A 297 7.60 11.40 19.98
N SER A 298 7.81 12.60 20.53
CA SER A 298 7.88 13.84 19.74
C SER A 298 9.00 13.80 18.71
N HIS A 299 10.17 13.24 19.07
CA HIS A 299 11.31 13.22 18.15
C HIS A 299 11.35 12.03 17.20
N ILE A 300 10.74 10.89 17.54
CA ILE A 300 10.82 9.68 16.71
C ILE A 300 9.57 9.51 15.84
N LEU A 301 8.38 9.71 16.40
CA LEU A 301 7.10 9.44 15.73
C LEU A 301 6.48 10.71 15.12
N ALA A 302 6.55 11.86 15.79
CA ALA A 302 5.91 13.08 15.28
C ALA A 302 6.41 13.57 13.91
N PRO A 303 7.68 13.35 13.49
CA PRO A 303 8.07 13.72 12.14
C PRO A 303 7.28 13.00 11.05
N TYR A 304 6.86 11.75 11.28
CA TYR A 304 6.04 11.00 10.32
C TYR A 304 4.63 11.59 10.17
N ARG A 305 4.11 12.28 11.20
CA ARG A 305 2.84 13.02 11.14
C ARG A 305 2.87 14.09 10.04
N PHE A 306 3.94 14.88 9.99
CA PHE A 306 4.11 15.90 8.93
C PHE A 306 4.07 15.26 7.53
N TRP A 307 4.76 14.13 7.34
CA TRP A 307 4.77 13.42 6.05
C TRP A 307 3.44 12.76 5.71
N ALA A 308 2.68 12.30 6.71
CA ALA A 308 1.35 11.77 6.49
C ALA A 308 0.41 12.85 5.95
N TYR A 309 0.39 14.05 6.53
CA TYR A 309 -0.37 15.19 6.01
C TYR A 309 0.12 15.65 4.63
N LEU A 310 1.43 15.63 4.39
CA LEU A 310 1.97 15.88 3.05
C LEU A 310 1.40 14.87 2.03
N GLY A 311 1.35 13.58 2.39
CA GLY A 311 0.74 12.56 1.54
C GLY A 311 -0.75 12.76 1.32
N PHE A 312 -1.50 13.26 2.31
CA PHE A 312 -2.91 13.65 2.13
C PHE A 312 -3.04 14.75 1.07
N VAL A 313 -2.24 15.82 1.17
CA VAL A 313 -2.24 16.91 0.18
C VAL A 313 -1.87 16.40 -1.21
N LEU A 314 -0.85 15.54 -1.31
CA LEU A 314 -0.47 14.90 -2.58
C LEU A 314 -1.60 14.03 -3.14
N GLY A 315 -2.36 13.34 -2.28
CA GLY A 315 -3.52 12.55 -2.67
C GLY A 315 -4.65 13.39 -3.21
N THR A 316 -4.95 14.54 -2.58
CA THR A 316 -5.93 15.50 -3.09
C THR A 316 -5.53 16.05 -4.46
N VAL A 317 -4.26 16.45 -4.62
CA VAL A 317 -3.74 16.94 -5.91
C VAL A 317 -3.82 15.85 -6.98
N TYR A 318 -3.46 14.61 -6.62
CA TYR A 318 -3.53 13.47 -7.53
C TYR A 318 -4.96 13.15 -7.97
N GLN A 319 -5.91 13.15 -7.03
CA GLN A 319 -7.32 12.92 -7.33
C GLN A 319 -7.91 13.99 -8.23
N TYR A 320 -7.60 15.27 -7.95
CA TYR A 320 -8.02 16.36 -8.81
C TYR A 320 -7.46 16.22 -10.23
N GLY A 321 -6.17 15.87 -10.35
CA GLY A 321 -5.55 15.60 -11.66
C GLY A 321 -6.18 14.43 -12.42
N ILE A 322 -6.55 13.34 -11.72
CA ILE A 322 -7.28 12.23 -12.37
C ILE A 322 -8.65 12.69 -12.85
N MET A 323 -9.40 13.44 -12.02
CA MET A 323 -10.72 13.93 -12.41
C MET A 323 -10.65 14.87 -13.60
N GLU A 324 -9.64 15.75 -13.65
CA GLU A 324 -9.43 16.65 -14.78
C GLU A 324 -9.11 15.89 -16.08
N ILE A 325 -8.27 14.86 -16.01
CA ILE A 325 -7.99 13.97 -17.15
C ILE A 325 -9.26 13.21 -17.57
N LEU A 326 -10.00 12.66 -16.61
CA LEU A 326 -11.24 11.92 -16.87
C LEU A 326 -12.26 12.80 -17.57
N ILE A 327 -12.45 14.03 -17.09
CA ILE A 327 -13.37 15.01 -17.70
C ILE A 327 -12.86 15.47 -19.06
N GLY A 328 -11.55 15.61 -19.26
CA GLY A 328 -10.97 15.90 -20.57
C GLY A 328 -11.34 14.83 -21.60
N VAL A 329 -11.15 13.56 -21.26
CA VAL A 329 -11.52 12.42 -22.13
C VAL A 329 -13.04 12.39 -22.41
N ILE A 330 -13.87 12.76 -21.44
CA ILE A 330 -15.34 12.78 -21.57
C ILE A 330 -15.85 14.01 -22.35
N LYS A 331 -15.21 15.18 -22.21
CA LYS A 331 -15.62 16.43 -22.91
C LYS A 331 -15.41 16.36 -24.42
N ASP A 332 -14.38 15.65 -24.86
CA ASP A 332 -14.16 15.41 -26.29
C ASP A 332 -15.21 14.43 -26.88
N THR A 333 -16.02 13.77 -26.03
CA THR A 333 -16.92 12.68 -26.41
C THR A 333 -18.41 12.93 -26.11
N VAL A 334 -18.78 13.84 -25.21
CA VAL A 334 -20.18 14.20 -24.88
C VAL A 334 -20.34 15.72 -24.73
N PRO A 335 -21.36 16.37 -25.34
CA PRO A 335 -21.60 17.82 -25.23
C PRO A 335 -22.18 18.28 -23.87
N GLU A 336 -22.20 17.40 -22.86
CA GLU A 336 -22.73 17.70 -21.53
C GLU A 336 -21.58 18.25 -20.66
N LYS A 337 -21.66 19.54 -20.30
CA LYS A 337 -20.65 20.22 -19.50
C LYS A 337 -20.64 19.67 -18.07
N ILE A 338 -19.77 18.69 -17.81
CA ILE A 338 -19.37 18.32 -16.45
C ILE A 338 -18.39 19.40 -15.96
N GLU A 339 -18.90 20.42 -15.27
CA GLU A 339 -18.10 21.43 -14.58
C GLU A 339 -17.74 20.92 -13.18
N HIS A 340 -16.63 20.18 -13.06
CA HIS A 340 -16.14 19.73 -11.76
C HIS A 340 -15.40 20.86 -11.04
N HIS A 341 -16.14 21.62 -10.22
CA HIS A 341 -15.53 22.54 -9.26
C HIS A 341 -14.93 21.76 -8.09
N PHE A 342 -13.77 22.21 -7.58
CA PHE A 342 -13.17 21.64 -6.38
C PHE A 342 -14.09 21.86 -5.19
N ASP A 343 -14.72 20.78 -4.70
CA ASP A 343 -15.59 20.85 -3.53
C ASP A 343 -14.75 20.94 -2.24
N GLY A 344 -14.55 22.18 -1.78
CA GLY A 344 -13.84 22.46 -0.54
C GLY A 344 -14.47 21.80 0.69
N ASN A 345 -15.78 21.54 0.69
CA ASN A 345 -16.46 20.90 1.81
C ASN A 345 -16.07 19.42 1.91
N VAL A 346 -16.03 18.71 0.78
CA VAL A 346 -15.58 17.31 0.74
C VAL A 346 -14.12 17.21 1.17
N CYS A 347 -13.25 18.10 0.68
CA CYS A 347 -11.86 18.15 1.12
C CYS A 347 -11.72 18.36 2.64
N PHE A 348 -12.53 19.25 3.22
CA PHE A 348 -12.52 19.52 4.66
C PHE A 348 -12.99 18.32 5.49
N TRP A 349 -14.11 17.69 5.14
CA TRP A 349 -14.61 16.50 5.84
C TRP A 349 -13.67 15.31 5.71
N THR A 350 -13.06 15.12 4.54
CA THR A 350 -12.06 14.07 4.35
C THR A 350 -10.79 14.31 5.14
N LEU A 351 -10.36 15.57 5.32
CA LEU A 351 -9.24 15.92 6.19
C LEU A 351 -9.53 15.61 7.66
N ILE A 352 -10.75 15.91 8.14
CA ILE A 352 -11.17 15.57 9.50
C ILE A 352 -11.17 14.04 9.69
N GLY A 353 -11.78 13.31 8.75
CA GLY A 353 -11.80 11.84 8.79
C GLY A 353 -10.38 11.25 8.79
N PHE A 354 -9.50 11.77 7.94
CA PHE A 354 -8.10 11.36 7.89
C PHE A 354 -7.38 11.63 9.22
N ALA A 355 -7.55 12.83 9.78
CA ALA A 355 -6.94 13.20 11.05
C ALA A 355 -7.38 12.27 12.18
N LEU A 356 -8.68 11.95 12.27
CA LEU A 356 -9.21 11.02 13.27
C LEU A 356 -8.61 9.61 13.13
N VAL A 357 -8.59 9.07 11.91
CA VAL A 357 -8.04 7.73 11.64
C VAL A 357 -6.53 7.69 11.94
N TYR A 358 -5.79 8.68 11.45
CA TYR A 358 -4.33 8.74 11.62
C TYR A 358 -3.93 8.94 13.09
N GLU A 359 -4.57 9.86 13.81
CA GLU A 359 -4.30 10.07 15.25
C GLU A 359 -4.66 8.86 16.09
N SER A 360 -5.76 8.15 15.76
CA SER A 360 -6.12 6.90 16.41
C SER A 360 -5.02 5.82 16.21
N LEU A 361 -4.57 5.63 14.97
CA LEU A 361 -3.48 4.72 14.64
C LEU A 361 -2.16 5.10 15.32
N PHE A 362 -1.87 6.40 15.37
CA PHE A 362 -0.69 6.96 16.02
C PHE A 362 -0.72 6.70 17.53
N TYR A 363 -1.87 6.92 18.18
CA TYR A 363 -2.09 6.65 19.60
C TYR A 363 -1.92 5.16 19.93
N LEU A 364 -2.51 4.27 19.13
CA LEU A 364 -2.36 2.82 19.29
C LEU A 364 -0.90 2.37 19.16
N SER A 365 -0.18 2.94 18.19
CA SER A 365 1.24 2.66 17.96
C SER A 365 2.10 3.17 19.12
N ASN A 366 1.76 4.34 19.67
CA ASN A 366 2.43 4.90 20.85
C ASN A 366 2.21 4.05 22.10
N ARG A 367 0.99 3.56 22.33
CA ARG A 367 0.72 2.62 23.44
C ARG A 367 1.55 1.33 23.30
N LYS A 368 1.70 0.81 22.09
CA LYS A 368 2.57 -0.35 21.83
C LYS A 368 4.04 -0.02 22.11
N LEU A 369 4.49 1.19 21.77
CA LEU A 369 5.85 1.70 22.01
C LEU A 369 6.21 1.65 23.50
N GLN A 370 5.37 2.23 24.36
CA GLN A 370 5.59 2.32 25.80
C GLN A 370 5.68 0.94 26.44
N LYS A 371 4.78 0.02 26.08
CA LYS A 371 4.77 -1.35 26.61
C LYS A 371 5.99 -2.16 26.21
N GLN A 372 6.56 -1.93 25.02
CA GLN A 372 7.72 -2.67 24.53
C GLN A 372 9.03 -2.15 25.11
N THR A 373 9.18 -0.84 25.27
CA THR A 373 10.40 -0.28 25.87
C THR A 373 10.57 -0.68 27.33
N ILE A 374 9.48 -0.70 28.12
CA ILE A 374 9.56 -1.12 29.54
C ILE A 374 10.04 -2.57 29.66
N LYS A 375 9.56 -3.47 28.79
CA LYS A 375 9.98 -4.88 28.80
C LYS A 375 11.45 -5.07 28.43
N GLU A 376 11.98 -4.30 27.48
CA GLU A 376 13.39 -4.41 27.10
C GLU A 376 14.32 -3.79 28.14
N VAL A 377 13.94 -2.67 28.77
CA VAL A 377 14.70 -2.08 29.89
C VAL A 377 14.78 -3.06 31.06
N LEU A 378 13.67 -3.73 31.41
CA LEU A 378 13.61 -4.75 32.47
C LEU A 378 14.32 -6.07 32.15
N LEU A 379 14.63 -6.35 30.88
CA LEU A 379 15.37 -7.55 30.46
C LEU A 379 16.87 -7.25 30.25
N ALA A 380 17.26 -5.99 30.31
CA ALA A 380 18.65 -5.54 30.24
C ALA A 380 19.29 -5.40 31.64
N GLU A 381 18.47 -5.35 32.70
CA GLU A 381 18.83 -5.72 34.08
C GLU A 381 18.72 -7.24 34.26
#